data_AF-A0A077ZY86-F1
#
_entry.id   AF-A0A077ZY86-F1
#
_cell.length_a   1.000
_cell.length_b   1.000
_cell.length_c   1.000
_cell.angle_alpha   90.00
_cell.angle_beta   90.00
_cell.angle_gamma   90.00
#
_symmetry.space_group_name_H-M   'P 1'
#
loop_
_entity.id
_entity.type
_entity.pdbx_description
1 polymer ?
#
loop_
_entity_poly.entity_id
_entity_poly.type
_entity_poly.pdbx_seq_one_letter_code
_entity_poly.pdbx_strand_id
1 'polypeptide(L)'
;MNGYVDEQTNQCVSNCGPGRYGNITLDNQGMIELTQCLDCHPSCFECSSEQECKSCNKGYYLEIQQGKTSGVCKRKQGQFEGQFYVQSKVLNIEARQDGTIDYPFNSIMAALKNAYQTGISYQEATIELLLFSNQTHSIIKNDEILYTLQKIDNSQSVKIIIDTVDSIPTKVYYKLRNKFKFKVSAGLIIRNIEFDATDSIFDPKESNIYFAQQDIKIMNACNLQQIHAVNHQKQFL
;
A
#
# COMPACT_ATOMS: atom_id res chain seq x y z
N MET A 1 -38.38 -0.47 14.67
CA MET A 1 -38.26 0.75 13.86
C MET A 1 -36.87 1.30 14.12
N ASN A 2 -35.93 1.08 13.21
CA ASN A 2 -34.54 1.54 13.37
C ASN A 2 -34.28 2.54 12.24
N GLY A 3 -34.31 3.82 12.56
CA GLY A 3 -34.12 4.90 11.61
C GLY A 3 -33.91 6.23 12.31
N TYR A 4 -33.57 7.24 11.53
CA TYR A 4 -33.37 8.62 11.95
C TYR A 4 -34.44 9.48 11.30
N VAL A 5 -34.88 10.52 11.98
CA VAL A 5 -35.75 11.54 11.39
C VAL A 5 -34.88 12.48 10.55
N ASP A 6 -35.20 12.59 9.27
CA ASP A 6 -34.61 13.60 8.38
C ASP A 6 -35.48 14.86 8.40
N GLU A 7 -35.00 15.91 9.06
CA GLU A 7 -35.74 17.17 9.20
C GLU A 7 -36.00 17.89 7.87
N GLN A 8 -35.19 17.63 6.83
CA GLN A 8 -35.36 18.27 5.53
C GLN A 8 -36.53 17.67 4.75
N THR A 9 -36.75 16.36 4.91
CA THR A 9 -37.82 15.63 4.20
C THR A 9 -39.01 15.30 5.09
N ASN A 10 -38.87 15.47 6.41
CA ASN A 10 -39.79 14.98 7.43
C ASN A 10 -40.09 13.47 7.31
N GLN A 11 -39.11 12.67 6.90
CA GLN A 11 -39.25 11.22 6.74
C GLN A 11 -38.28 10.46 7.64
N CYS A 12 -38.69 9.27 8.07
CA CYS A 12 -37.80 8.34 8.76
C CYS A 12 -36.95 7.59 7.74
N VAL A 13 -35.62 7.73 7.84
CA VAL A 13 -34.65 7.08 6.95
C VAL A 13 -33.76 6.12 7.72
N SER A 14 -33.32 5.03 7.08
CA SER A 14 -32.35 4.10 7.69
C SER A 14 -30.91 4.61 7.62
N ASN A 15 -30.64 5.61 6.78
CA ASN A 15 -29.34 6.26 6.60
C ASN A 15 -29.57 7.74 6.24
N CYS A 16 -28.82 8.64 6.87
CA CYS A 16 -28.90 10.08 6.65
C CYS A 16 -28.30 10.55 5.32
N GLY A 17 -27.63 9.68 4.56
CA GLY A 17 -27.01 10.03 3.28
C GLY A 17 -25.68 10.77 3.44
N PRO A 18 -25.02 11.13 2.32
CA PRO A 18 -23.73 11.81 2.33
C PRO A 18 -23.85 13.22 2.94
N GLY A 19 -22.77 13.67 3.59
CA GLY A 19 -22.72 14.97 4.27
C GLY A 19 -23.50 15.03 5.58
N ARG A 20 -24.14 13.93 6.02
CA ARG A 20 -24.90 13.87 7.28
C ARG A 20 -24.61 12.59 8.05
N TYR A 21 -24.92 12.59 9.34
CA TYR A 21 -24.83 11.44 10.21
C TYR A 21 -26.07 11.31 11.10
N GLY A 22 -26.33 10.08 11.56
CA GLY A 22 -27.40 9.83 12.50
C GLY A 22 -26.95 10.10 13.94
N ASN A 23 -27.69 10.94 14.65
CA ASN A 23 -27.48 11.22 16.05
C ASN A 23 -28.61 10.60 16.89
N ILE A 24 -28.24 10.02 18.04
CA ILE A 24 -29.17 9.41 18.99
C ILE A 24 -28.97 10.08 20.35
N THR A 25 -30.04 10.68 20.89
CA THR A 25 -30.05 11.19 22.26
C THR A 25 -30.78 10.17 23.14
N LEU A 26 -30.18 9.84 24.27
CA LEU A 26 -30.75 8.93 25.25
C LEU A 26 -31.18 9.72 26.48
N ASP A 27 -32.30 9.34 27.08
CA ASP A 27 -32.74 9.91 28.35
C ASP A 27 -31.92 9.37 29.54
N ASN A 28 -32.22 9.85 30.75
CA ASN A 28 -31.55 9.42 31.98
C ASN A 28 -31.76 7.94 32.33
N GLN A 29 -32.69 7.24 31.66
CA GLN A 29 -32.95 5.80 31.82
C GLN A 29 -32.29 4.98 30.70
N GLY A 30 -31.60 5.63 29.76
CA GLY A 30 -30.96 4.98 28.61
C GLY A 30 -31.93 4.64 27.47
N MET A 31 -33.15 5.19 27.49
CA MET A 31 -34.12 5.04 26.41
C MET A 31 -33.86 6.07 25.32
N ILE A 32 -34.11 5.69 24.07
CA ILE A 32 -33.99 6.60 22.93
C ILE A 32 -35.04 7.72 23.06
N GLU A 33 -34.58 8.94 23.27
CA GLU A 33 -35.41 10.14 23.33
C GLU A 33 -35.58 10.74 21.94
N LEU A 34 -34.50 10.81 21.17
CA LEU A 34 -34.47 11.45 19.85
C LEU A 34 -33.52 10.73 18.90
N THR A 35 -33.95 10.56 17.64
CA THR A 35 -33.11 10.08 16.53
C THR A 35 -33.25 11.03 15.36
N GLN A 36 -32.15 11.65 14.94
CA GLN A 36 -32.20 12.68 13.88
C GLN A 36 -30.96 12.65 13.01
N CYS A 37 -31.12 13.13 11.78
CA CYS A 37 -30.01 13.36 10.86
C CYS A 37 -29.42 14.76 11.06
N LEU A 38 -28.12 14.83 11.35
CA LEU A 38 -27.38 16.07 11.51
C LEU A 38 -26.30 16.21 10.44
N ASP A 39 -25.94 17.45 10.11
CA ASP A 39 -24.91 17.75 9.12
C ASP A 39 -23.50 17.44 9.65
N CYS A 40 -22.63 16.94 8.77
CA CYS A 40 -21.21 16.77 9.05
C CYS A 40 -20.47 18.11 9.03
N HIS A 41 -19.25 18.16 9.58
CA HIS A 41 -18.34 19.28 9.33
C HIS A 41 -18.12 19.46 7.81
N PRO A 42 -18.04 20.71 7.27
CA PRO A 42 -17.97 20.98 5.83
C PRO A 42 -16.79 20.35 5.07
N SER A 43 -15.76 19.89 5.78
CA SER A 43 -14.63 19.17 5.20
C SER A 43 -14.90 17.69 4.94
N CYS A 44 -15.88 17.09 5.64
CA CYS A 44 -16.21 15.68 5.49
C CYS A 44 -17.13 15.47 4.28
N PHE A 45 -16.90 14.40 3.54
CA PHE A 45 -17.87 13.88 2.57
C PHE A 45 -18.84 12.90 3.25
N GLU A 46 -18.32 12.04 4.12
CA GLU A 46 -19.08 11.18 5.02
C GLU A 46 -18.51 11.30 6.43
N CYS A 47 -19.34 11.20 7.46
CA CYS A 47 -18.92 11.29 8.86
C CYS A 47 -19.59 10.26 9.76
N SER A 48 -18.96 9.94 10.89
CA SER A 48 -19.55 9.19 12.02
C SER A 48 -20.17 10.14 13.05
N SER A 49 -19.66 11.37 13.15
CA SER A 49 -20.16 12.43 13.99
C SER A 49 -19.81 13.79 13.40
N GLU A 50 -20.26 14.88 14.01
CA GLU A 50 -19.98 16.25 13.57
C GLU A 50 -18.47 16.47 13.28
N GLN A 51 -17.60 15.99 14.16
CA GLN A 51 -16.14 16.23 14.08
C GLN A 51 -15.34 15.05 13.53
N GLU A 52 -15.98 13.91 13.27
CA GLU A 52 -15.29 12.68 12.91
C GLU A 52 -15.72 12.21 11.52
N CYS A 53 -14.84 12.39 10.55
CA CYS A 53 -15.06 12.04 9.16
C CYS A 53 -14.66 10.58 8.88
N LYS A 54 -15.41 9.93 7.98
CA LYS A 54 -15.05 8.64 7.34
C LYS A 54 -14.40 8.86 5.97
N SER A 55 -14.72 9.97 5.31
CA SER A 55 -14.14 10.38 4.04
C SER A 55 -14.18 11.90 3.90
N CYS A 56 -13.33 12.46 3.03
CA CYS A 56 -13.15 13.90 2.89
C CYS A 56 -13.58 14.44 1.53
N ASN A 57 -14.03 15.70 1.52
CA ASN A 57 -14.28 16.43 0.29
C ASN A 57 -12.99 16.67 -0.50
N LYS A 58 -13.13 16.95 -1.80
CA LYS A 58 -11.99 17.25 -2.68
C LYS A 58 -11.17 18.42 -2.12
N GLY A 59 -9.84 18.30 -2.15
CA GLY A 59 -8.93 19.30 -1.56
C GLY A 59 -8.61 19.07 -0.09
N TYR A 60 -9.13 18.00 0.51
CA TYR A 60 -8.81 17.55 1.87
C TYR A 60 -8.28 16.12 1.86
N TYR A 61 -7.57 15.73 2.91
CA TYR A 61 -7.19 14.35 3.20
C TYR A 61 -7.65 13.97 4.61
N LEU A 62 -7.97 12.70 4.81
CA LEU A 62 -8.40 12.15 6.09
C LEU A 62 -7.19 11.76 6.91
N GLU A 63 -7.04 12.31 8.12
CA GLU A 63 -6.02 11.90 9.07
C GLU A 63 -6.65 11.06 10.18
N ILE A 64 -6.17 9.83 10.34
CA ILE A 64 -6.71 8.79 11.22
C ILE A 64 -5.66 8.43 12.27
N GLN A 65 -6.10 8.35 13.52
CA GLN A 65 -5.27 7.84 14.61
C GLN A 65 -5.14 6.31 14.53
N GLN A 66 -4.02 5.74 15.00
CA GLN A 66 -3.82 4.29 14.95
C GLN A 66 -4.98 3.52 15.60
N GLY A 67 -5.46 2.49 14.91
CA GLY A 67 -6.56 1.64 15.38
C GLY A 67 -7.98 2.20 15.14
N LYS A 68 -8.12 3.41 14.60
CA LYS A 68 -9.43 3.98 14.24
C LYS A 68 -9.76 3.79 12.76
N THR A 69 -11.05 3.89 12.44
CA THR A 69 -11.59 3.83 11.07
C THR A 69 -12.09 5.20 10.57
N SER A 70 -12.07 6.19 11.43
CA SER A 70 -12.55 7.56 11.22
C SER A 70 -11.59 8.56 11.86
N GLY A 71 -11.62 9.80 11.38
CA GLY A 71 -10.61 10.80 11.71
C GLY A 71 -11.00 12.21 11.30
N VAL A 72 -10.03 13.09 11.10
CA VAL A 72 -10.28 14.51 10.80
C VAL A 72 -9.81 14.82 9.39
N CYS A 73 -10.65 15.51 8.62
CA CYS A 73 -10.27 16.00 7.30
C CYS A 73 -9.41 17.26 7.41
N LYS A 74 -8.19 17.21 6.89
CA LYS A 74 -7.23 18.32 6.83
C LYS A 74 -7.12 18.86 5.42
N ARG A 75 -7.09 20.19 5.29
CA ARG A 75 -6.97 20.86 4.00
C ARG A 75 -5.58 20.64 3.41
N LYS A 76 -5.52 20.27 2.13
CA LYS A 76 -4.28 20.17 1.37
C LYS A 76 -3.73 21.56 1.04
N GLN A 77 -2.41 21.73 1.09
CA GLN A 77 -1.76 23.01 0.86
C GLN A 77 -0.48 22.86 0.05
N GLY A 78 -0.27 23.79 -0.89
CA GLY A 78 0.97 23.92 -1.64
C GLY A 78 1.29 22.75 -2.59
N GLN A 79 2.53 22.81 -3.08
CA GLN A 79 3.14 21.80 -3.95
C GLN A 79 4.33 21.18 -3.22
N PHE A 80 4.64 19.92 -3.54
CA PHE A 80 5.81 19.23 -3.00
C PHE A 80 6.58 18.53 -4.11
N GLU A 81 7.90 18.68 -4.10
CA GLU A 81 8.82 17.89 -4.90
C GLU A 81 9.84 17.25 -3.98
N GLY A 82 10.05 15.94 -4.13
CA GLY A 82 10.95 15.20 -3.26
C GLY A 82 11.51 13.96 -3.92
N GLN A 83 12.60 13.44 -3.36
CA GLN A 83 13.29 12.26 -3.84
C GLN A 83 13.53 11.30 -2.69
N PHE A 84 13.31 10.01 -2.94
CA PHE A 84 13.60 8.93 -2.02
C PHE A 84 14.50 7.90 -2.68
N TYR A 85 15.53 7.47 -1.96
CA TYR A 85 16.47 6.45 -2.40
C TYR A 85 16.02 5.06 -1.94
N VAL A 86 16.22 4.07 -2.81
CA VAL A 86 15.85 2.68 -2.56
C VAL A 86 17.06 1.79 -2.77
N GLN A 87 17.39 1.00 -1.75
CA GLN A 87 18.46 0.00 -1.78
C GLN A 87 17.88 -1.41 -1.63
N SER A 88 18.56 -2.39 -2.23
CA SER A 88 18.34 -3.80 -1.96
C SER A 88 19.24 -4.21 -0.80
N LYS A 89 18.69 -4.17 0.43
CA LYS A 89 19.36 -4.76 1.60
C LYS A 89 18.51 -5.87 2.20
N VAL A 90 19.20 -6.92 2.65
CA VAL A 90 18.62 -7.95 3.50
C VAL A 90 18.02 -7.28 4.74
N LEU A 91 16.81 -7.70 5.11
CA LEU A 91 15.96 -7.19 6.19
C LEU A 91 16.71 -7.01 7.51
N ASN A 92 17.46 -5.93 7.66
CA ASN A 92 17.92 -5.47 8.96
C ASN A 92 16.83 -4.53 9.47
N ILE A 93 15.83 -5.14 10.11
CA ILE A 93 14.55 -4.53 10.50
C ILE A 93 14.75 -3.32 11.44
N GLU A 94 15.90 -3.23 12.10
CA GLU A 94 16.23 -2.20 13.09
C GLU A 94 16.96 -0.97 12.51
N ALA A 95 17.36 -1.00 11.23
CA ALA A 95 18.03 0.16 10.62
C ALA A 95 17.02 1.29 10.34
N ARG A 96 17.34 2.51 10.80
CA ARG A 96 16.60 3.73 10.45
C ARG A 96 16.52 3.88 8.93
N GLN A 97 15.31 4.14 8.41
CA GLN A 97 15.01 4.37 7.00
C GLN A 97 14.15 5.63 6.90
N ASP A 98 14.65 6.67 6.25
CA ASP A 98 13.90 7.91 5.99
C ASP A 98 13.86 8.29 4.49
N GLY A 99 14.47 7.49 3.64
CA GLY A 99 14.48 7.68 2.19
C GLY A 99 15.59 8.61 1.71
N THR A 100 16.42 9.15 2.59
CA THR A 100 17.64 9.88 2.17
C THR A 100 18.68 8.93 1.56
N ILE A 101 19.71 9.49 0.92
CA ILE A 101 20.80 8.70 0.35
C ILE A 101 21.58 7.91 1.42
N ASP A 102 21.68 8.46 2.64
CA ASP A 102 22.36 7.84 3.79
C ASP A 102 21.49 6.79 4.48
N TYR A 103 20.17 6.99 4.49
CA TYR A 103 19.17 6.09 5.08
C TYR A 103 18.06 5.71 4.08
N PRO A 104 18.42 5.05 2.96
CA PRO A 104 17.47 4.72 1.90
C PRO A 104 16.49 3.64 2.37
N PHE A 105 15.33 3.58 1.71
CA PHE A 105 14.36 2.53 1.97
C PHE A 105 14.89 1.17 1.49
N ASN A 106 14.62 0.12 2.26
CA ASN A 106 15.07 -1.23 1.94
C ASN A 106 14.14 -1.98 0.96
N SER A 107 13.02 -1.37 0.57
CA SER A 107 12.15 -1.90 -0.47
C SER A 107 11.41 -0.82 -1.23
N ILE A 108 11.08 -1.10 -2.49
CA ILE A 108 10.25 -0.23 -3.34
C ILE A 108 8.88 0.01 -2.68
N MET A 109 8.34 -1.00 -1.99
CA MET A 109 7.06 -0.91 -1.28
C MET A 109 7.11 0.08 -0.11
N ALA A 110 8.17 0.03 0.70
CA ALA A 110 8.39 0.99 1.78
C ALA A 110 8.52 2.42 1.23
N ALA A 111 9.25 2.58 0.12
CA ALA A 111 9.42 3.87 -0.53
C ALA A 111 8.09 4.43 -1.09
N LEU A 112 7.30 3.59 -1.77
CA LEU A 112 5.96 3.94 -2.26
C LEU A 112 5.03 4.37 -1.11
N LYS A 113 5.02 3.61 0.00
CA LYS A 113 4.22 3.95 1.17
C LYS A 113 4.56 5.34 1.71
N ASN A 114 5.84 5.60 1.93
CA ASN A 114 6.30 6.88 2.44
C ASN A 114 6.05 8.02 1.46
N ALA A 115 6.15 7.76 0.15
CA ALA A 115 5.81 8.73 -0.88
C ALA A 115 4.34 9.14 -0.80
N TYR A 116 3.41 8.17 -0.72
CA TYR A 116 2.00 8.50 -0.54
C TYR A 116 1.74 9.24 0.78
N GLN A 117 2.32 8.81 1.89
CA GLN A 117 2.12 9.45 3.19
C GLN A 117 2.69 10.88 3.26
N THR A 118 3.76 11.15 2.54
CA THR A 118 4.38 12.48 2.44
C THR A 118 3.57 13.38 1.51
N GLY A 119 3.25 12.90 0.30
CA GLY A 119 2.60 13.70 -0.74
C GLY A 119 1.12 14.04 -0.47
N ILE A 120 0.44 13.26 0.38
CA ILE A 120 -1.01 13.39 0.61
C ILE A 120 -1.44 14.75 1.18
N SER A 121 -0.54 15.44 1.89
CA SER A 121 -0.82 16.73 2.51
C SER A 121 -0.79 17.91 1.51
N TYR A 122 -0.35 17.65 0.27
CA TYR A 122 -0.16 18.67 -0.76
C TYR A 122 -1.23 18.58 -1.84
N GLN A 123 -1.52 19.73 -2.48
CA GLN A 123 -2.46 19.80 -3.60
C GLN A 123 -1.90 19.10 -4.83
N GLU A 124 -0.58 19.16 -5.00
CA GLU A 124 0.19 18.46 -6.02
C GLU A 124 1.50 18.01 -5.38
N ALA A 125 1.87 16.75 -5.57
CA ALA A 125 3.15 16.23 -5.09
C ALA A 125 3.81 15.39 -6.17
N THR A 126 5.07 15.67 -6.52
CA THR A 126 5.89 14.82 -7.38
C THR A 126 7.00 14.21 -6.54
N ILE A 127 7.04 12.88 -6.47
CA ILE A 127 8.03 12.16 -5.68
C ILE A 127 8.76 11.17 -6.58
N GLU A 128 10.08 11.28 -6.61
CA GLU A 128 10.95 10.37 -7.34
C GLU A 128 11.48 9.28 -6.41
N LEU A 129 11.37 8.03 -6.83
CA LEU A 129 11.93 6.86 -6.17
C LEU A 129 13.15 6.43 -7.00
N LEU A 130 14.34 6.69 -6.48
CA LEU A 130 15.61 6.45 -7.15
C LEU A 130 16.24 5.15 -6.65
N LEU A 131 16.31 4.17 -7.53
CA LEU A 131 16.88 2.86 -7.26
C LEU A 131 18.39 2.87 -7.57
N PHE A 132 19.19 2.30 -6.67
CA PHE A 132 20.61 2.05 -6.97
C PHE A 132 20.72 0.96 -8.04
N SER A 133 21.23 1.31 -9.22
CA SER A 133 21.31 0.44 -10.40
C SER A 133 22.22 -0.77 -10.20
N ASN A 134 23.28 -0.62 -9.40
CA ASN A 134 24.26 -1.65 -9.06
C ASN A 134 23.74 -2.70 -8.06
N GLN A 135 22.45 -2.68 -7.75
CA GLN A 135 21.79 -3.59 -6.82
C GLN A 135 20.58 -4.25 -7.48
N THR A 136 20.29 -5.47 -7.05
CA THR A 136 19.14 -6.22 -7.55
C THR A 136 17.94 -6.01 -6.65
N HIS A 137 16.92 -5.33 -7.14
CA HIS A 137 15.73 -5.00 -6.36
C HIS A 137 14.67 -6.08 -6.45
N SER A 138 13.76 -6.13 -5.47
CA SER A 138 12.61 -7.01 -5.54
C SER A 138 11.36 -6.38 -4.95
N ILE A 139 10.21 -6.83 -5.44
CA ILE A 139 8.89 -6.52 -4.90
C ILE A 139 8.27 -7.85 -4.43
N ILE A 140 8.19 -8.03 -3.11
CA ILE A 140 7.74 -9.27 -2.47
C ILE A 140 6.46 -9.07 -1.65
N LYS A 141 5.69 -10.14 -1.48
CA LYS A 141 4.36 -10.11 -0.83
C LYS A 141 4.41 -9.83 0.68
N ASN A 142 5.49 -10.22 1.35
CA ASN A 142 5.58 -10.11 2.82
C ASN A 142 5.84 -8.70 3.34
N ASP A 143 6.03 -7.71 2.46
CA ASP A 143 6.04 -6.30 2.83
C ASP A 143 4.62 -5.78 3.19
N GLU A 144 3.58 -6.64 3.15
CA GLU A 144 2.16 -6.29 3.36
C GLU A 144 1.64 -6.33 4.80
N ILE A 145 2.42 -6.74 5.78
CA ILE A 145 1.92 -6.89 7.14
C ILE A 145 1.83 -5.48 7.79
N LEU A 146 0.60 -4.95 7.86
CA LEU A 146 0.13 -3.74 8.58
C LEU A 146 0.17 -2.41 7.81
N TYR A 147 -0.48 -2.37 6.64
CA TYR A 147 -0.83 -1.11 5.97
C TYR A 147 -2.13 -0.49 6.52
N THR A 148 -2.05 0.16 7.69
CA THR A 148 -3.05 1.20 8.00
C THR A 148 -2.43 2.55 7.67
N LEU A 149 -2.75 3.07 6.48
CA LEU A 149 -2.39 4.44 6.15
C LEU A 149 -3.08 5.37 7.16
N GLN A 150 -2.28 6.05 7.99
CA GLN A 150 -2.78 7.09 8.90
C GLN A 150 -3.34 8.30 8.16
N LYS A 151 -3.06 8.42 6.86
CA LYS A 151 -3.59 9.47 6.00
C LYS A 151 -4.22 8.85 4.76
N ILE A 152 -5.48 9.15 4.50
CA ILE A 152 -6.23 8.63 3.36
C ILE A 152 -6.70 9.77 2.48
N ASP A 153 -6.51 9.62 1.18
CA ASP A 153 -6.95 10.58 0.18
C ASP A 153 -7.56 9.89 -1.03
N ASN A 154 -8.70 10.44 -1.43
CA ASN A 154 -9.49 10.02 -2.58
C ASN A 154 -9.33 11.00 -3.76
N SER A 155 -8.77 12.20 -3.54
CA SER A 155 -8.62 13.25 -4.55
C SER A 155 -7.37 13.14 -5.43
N GLN A 156 -6.53 12.14 -5.18
CA GLN A 156 -5.45 11.69 -6.06
C GLN A 156 -4.39 12.77 -6.43
N SER A 157 -3.72 13.41 -5.47
CA SER A 157 -2.73 14.47 -5.75
C SER A 157 -1.26 14.05 -5.97
N VAL A 158 -0.91 12.77 -5.80
CA VAL A 158 0.50 12.33 -5.78
C VAL A 158 0.90 11.73 -7.12
N LYS A 159 1.96 12.25 -7.73
CA LYS A 159 2.65 11.71 -8.91
C LYS A 159 3.92 11.01 -8.45
N ILE A 160 4.07 9.75 -8.84
CA ILE A 160 5.26 8.95 -8.54
C ILE A 160 6.09 8.77 -9.81
N ILE A 161 7.40 8.96 -9.69
CA ILE A 161 8.38 8.64 -10.72
C ILE A 161 9.29 7.57 -10.14
N ILE A 162 9.44 6.42 -10.80
CA ILE A 162 10.39 5.38 -10.43
C ILE A 162 11.49 5.37 -11.49
N ASP A 163 12.72 5.57 -11.05
CA ASP A 163 13.89 5.65 -11.93
C ASP A 163 15.13 5.09 -11.23
N THR A 164 16.26 5.05 -11.92
CA THR A 164 17.55 4.71 -11.33
C THR A 164 18.40 5.96 -11.10
N VAL A 165 19.23 5.93 -10.05
CA VAL A 165 20.08 7.07 -9.64
C VAL A 165 20.95 7.60 -10.79
N ASP A 166 21.39 6.72 -11.68
CA ASP A 166 22.33 6.97 -12.77
C ASP A 166 21.69 6.80 -14.16
N SER A 167 20.37 6.63 -14.24
CA SER A 167 19.64 6.33 -15.48
C SER A 167 20.11 5.06 -16.21
N ILE A 168 20.81 4.16 -15.52
CA ILE A 168 21.18 2.84 -16.06
C ILE A 168 20.03 1.86 -15.79
N PRO A 169 19.57 1.08 -16.78
CA PRO A 169 18.54 0.07 -16.56
C PRO A 169 18.91 -0.92 -15.45
N THR A 170 18.01 -1.13 -14.48
CA THR A 170 18.17 -2.15 -13.43
C THR A 170 17.02 -3.15 -13.43
N LYS A 171 17.32 -4.38 -13.01
CA LYS A 171 16.34 -5.46 -12.93
C LYS A 171 15.63 -5.45 -11.58
N VAL A 172 14.30 -5.50 -11.62
CA VAL A 172 13.43 -5.62 -10.44
C VAL A 172 12.70 -6.96 -10.50
N TYR A 173 12.99 -7.84 -9.54
CA TYR A 173 12.25 -9.10 -9.41
C TYR A 173 10.85 -8.84 -8.87
N TYR A 174 9.85 -9.08 -9.70
CA TYR A 174 8.45 -8.89 -9.36
C TYR A 174 7.84 -10.23 -8.94
N LYS A 175 7.68 -10.43 -7.62
CA LYS A 175 7.20 -11.69 -7.01
C LYS A 175 5.80 -11.59 -6.43
N LEU A 176 4.98 -10.67 -6.95
CA LEU A 176 3.63 -10.43 -6.47
C LEU A 176 2.53 -11.23 -7.20
N ARG A 177 2.92 -12.22 -8.04
CA ARG A 177 1.99 -12.95 -8.92
C ARG A 177 1.02 -11.97 -9.64
N ASN A 178 -0.22 -12.38 -9.87
CA ASN A 178 -1.24 -11.61 -10.59
C ASN A 178 -1.99 -10.56 -9.73
N LYS A 179 -1.47 -10.17 -8.55
CA LYS A 179 -2.29 -9.41 -7.57
C LYS A 179 -1.84 -8.00 -7.26
N PHE A 180 -0.67 -7.55 -7.70
CA PHE A 180 -0.27 -6.19 -7.38
C PHE A 180 -1.03 -5.16 -8.22
N LYS A 181 -1.49 -4.12 -7.54
CA LYS A 181 -2.08 -2.94 -8.17
C LYS A 181 -1.34 -1.73 -7.61
N PHE A 182 -0.67 -0.99 -8.49
CA PHE A 182 -0.21 0.35 -8.13
C PHE A 182 -1.44 1.22 -7.90
N LYS A 183 -1.55 1.87 -6.74
CA LYS A 183 -2.54 2.93 -6.53
C LYS A 183 -2.08 4.16 -7.31
N VAL A 184 -2.33 4.21 -8.61
CA VAL A 184 -1.99 5.38 -9.42
C VAL A 184 -2.89 6.54 -9.03
N SER A 185 -2.26 7.65 -8.64
CA SER A 185 -2.92 8.87 -8.20
C SER A 185 -2.86 9.92 -9.32
N ALA A 186 -2.07 11.00 -9.17
CA ALA A 186 -1.95 12.03 -10.21
C ALA A 186 -1.12 11.57 -11.41
N GLY A 187 -0.32 10.52 -11.24
CA GLY A 187 0.42 9.87 -12.31
C GLY A 187 1.44 8.86 -11.79
N LEU A 188 1.89 7.99 -12.69
CA LEU A 188 2.98 7.06 -12.47
C LEU A 188 3.88 7.07 -13.70
N ILE A 189 5.17 7.29 -13.49
CA ILE A 189 6.20 7.18 -14.52
C ILE A 189 7.21 6.14 -14.04
N ILE A 190 7.59 5.21 -14.93
CA ILE A 190 8.62 4.21 -14.66
C ILE A 190 9.63 4.28 -15.80
N ARG A 191 10.92 4.42 -15.45
CA ARG A 191 12.04 4.55 -16.38
C ARG A 191 13.20 3.72 -15.89
N ASN A 192 14.01 3.20 -16.82
CA ASN A 192 15.23 2.46 -16.49
C ASN A 192 15.00 1.27 -15.54
N ILE A 193 13.79 0.69 -15.56
CA ILE A 193 13.42 -0.50 -14.79
C ILE A 193 13.04 -1.62 -15.75
N GLU A 194 13.67 -2.78 -15.60
CA GLU A 194 13.27 -4.04 -16.24
C GLU A 194 12.60 -4.94 -15.19
N PHE A 195 11.29 -5.15 -15.31
CA PHE A 195 10.57 -6.07 -14.42
C PHE A 195 10.76 -7.51 -14.87
N ASP A 196 11.34 -8.33 -14.00
CA ASP A 196 11.40 -9.78 -14.17
C ASP A 196 10.31 -10.44 -13.33
N ALA A 197 9.23 -10.82 -14.02
CA ALA A 197 8.08 -11.50 -13.45
C ALA A 197 8.13 -13.04 -13.60
N THR A 198 9.31 -13.60 -13.92
CA THR A 198 9.46 -15.05 -14.07
C THR A 198 9.23 -15.74 -12.72
N ASP A 199 8.28 -16.68 -12.67
CA ASP A 199 7.92 -17.47 -11.48
C ASP A 199 9.01 -18.51 -11.16
N SER A 200 10.17 -18.08 -10.69
CA SER A 200 11.05 -18.94 -9.89
C SER A 200 10.42 -19.12 -8.51
N ILE A 201 10.10 -20.38 -8.17
CA ILE A 201 9.59 -20.81 -6.86
C ILE A 201 10.60 -20.35 -5.80
N PHE A 202 10.26 -19.29 -5.05
CA PHE A 202 11.03 -18.87 -3.90
C PHE A 202 10.46 -19.59 -2.68
N ASP A 203 11.17 -20.59 -2.16
CA ASP A 203 10.85 -21.16 -0.85
C ASP A 203 11.61 -20.37 0.24
N PRO A 204 10.92 -19.51 1.02
CA PRO A 204 11.56 -18.78 2.10
C PRO A 204 12.05 -19.70 3.23
N LYS A 205 11.68 -20.99 3.26
CA LYS A 205 12.15 -21.96 4.27
C LYS A 205 13.46 -22.65 3.89
N GLU A 206 13.88 -22.63 2.62
CA GLU A 206 15.13 -23.25 2.18
C GLU A 206 16.26 -22.26 1.88
N SER A 207 16.02 -20.95 2.03
CA SER A 207 16.94 -19.93 1.56
C SER A 207 17.79 -19.30 2.68
N ASN A 208 18.67 -20.09 3.29
CA ASN A 208 19.98 -19.57 3.72
C ASN A 208 20.86 -19.46 2.46
N ILE A 209 20.51 -18.55 1.54
CA ILE A 209 21.25 -18.40 0.29
C ILE A 209 21.75 -16.96 0.21
N TYR A 210 23.05 -16.85 0.42
CA TYR A 210 23.91 -15.73 0.07
C TYR A 210 23.58 -15.27 -1.36
N PHE A 211 23.07 -14.04 -1.51
CA PHE A 211 23.18 -13.33 -2.78
C PHE A 211 24.60 -12.76 -2.87
N ALA A 212 25.58 -13.63 -3.08
CA ALA A 212 26.89 -13.27 -3.58
C ALA A 212 27.00 -13.84 -5.00
N GLN A 213 27.27 -12.94 -5.95
CA GLN A 213 27.87 -13.18 -7.26
C GLN A 213 28.14 -14.66 -7.61
N GLN A 214 27.49 -15.16 -8.65
CA GLN A 214 28.19 -15.91 -9.70
C GLN A 214 27.27 -16.18 -10.89
N ASP A 215 27.73 -15.69 -12.04
CA ASP A 215 27.35 -16.18 -13.36
C ASP A 215 27.48 -17.69 -13.43
N ILE A 216 26.37 -18.43 -13.42
CA ILE A 216 26.35 -19.84 -13.81
C ILE A 216 25.23 -20.04 -14.83
N LYS A 217 25.66 -20.28 -16.07
CA LYS A 217 24.87 -20.85 -17.18
C LYS A 217 24.01 -22.00 -16.67
N ILE A 218 22.69 -21.82 -16.64
CA ILE A 218 21.77 -22.96 -16.50
C ILE A 218 21.59 -23.57 -17.88
N MET A 219 22.36 -24.63 -18.09
CA MET A 219 22.21 -25.58 -19.19
C MET A 219 20.96 -26.42 -18.97
N ASN A 220 20.16 -26.57 -20.03
CA ASN A 220 18.88 -27.30 -20.08
C ASN A 220 18.85 -28.61 -19.27
N ALA A 221 17.98 -28.68 -18.25
CA ALA A 221 17.61 -29.94 -17.61
C ALA A 221 16.35 -30.52 -18.29
N CYS A 222 16.53 -31.04 -19.50
CA CYS A 222 15.58 -31.96 -20.13
C CYS A 222 16.33 -32.90 -21.08
N ASN A 223 17.24 -33.72 -20.54
CA ASN A 223 17.57 -35.03 -21.12
C ASN A 223 18.57 -35.82 -20.25
N LEU A 224 18.30 -37.13 -20.17
CA LEU A 224 19.12 -38.30 -19.77
C LEU A 224 18.36 -39.15 -18.74
N GLN A 225 17.44 -40.01 -19.19
CA GLN A 225 17.63 -41.41 -19.61
C GLN A 225 18.09 -42.37 -18.49
N GLN A 226 17.23 -43.38 -18.26
CA GLN A 226 17.50 -44.81 -18.05
C GLN A 226 18.86 -45.22 -17.48
N ILE A 227 18.85 -46.07 -16.43
CA ILE A 227 19.50 -47.40 -16.39
C ILE A 227 19.34 -48.06 -15.00
N HIS A 228 18.70 -49.23 -15.01
CA HIS A 228 18.88 -50.43 -14.17
C HIS A 228 18.64 -50.42 -12.64
N ALA A 229 17.53 -51.06 -12.24
CA ALA A 229 17.45 -51.82 -10.99
C ALA A 229 17.45 -53.32 -11.32
N VAL A 230 18.41 -54.06 -10.76
CA VAL A 230 18.57 -55.52 -10.92
C VAL A 230 17.97 -56.25 -9.71
N ASN A 231 17.11 -57.20 -10.04
CA ASN A 231 16.74 -58.46 -9.36
C ASN A 231 16.41 -58.48 -7.86
N HIS A 232 15.17 -58.90 -7.57
CA HIS A 232 14.94 -60.10 -6.75
C HIS A 232 13.78 -60.91 -7.34
N GLN A 233 14.09 -62.12 -7.83
CA GLN A 233 13.13 -63.20 -8.04
C GLN A 233 12.69 -63.77 -6.69
N LYS A 234 11.38 -64.04 -6.54
CA LYS A 234 10.86 -65.34 -6.08
C LYS A 234 9.38 -65.45 -6.45
N GLN A 235 9.09 -66.41 -7.33
CA GLN A 235 7.77 -67.00 -7.57
C GLN A 235 7.28 -67.71 -6.30
N PHE A 236 5.97 -67.82 -6.10
CA PHE A 236 5.28 -69.10 -5.89
C PHE A 236 3.77 -68.91 -6.15
N LEU A 237 3.27 -69.79 -7.04
CA LEU A 237 1.91 -70.31 -7.24
C LEU A 237 0.69 -69.42 -6.93
#